data_AF-A0A954ETY6-F1
#
_entry.id   AF-A0A954ETY6-F1
#
_cell.length_a   1.000
_cell.length_b   1.000
_cell.length_c   1.000
_cell.angle_alpha   90.00
_cell.angle_beta   90.00
_cell.angle_gamma   90.00
#
_symmetry.space_group_name_H-M   'P 1'
#
loop_
_entity.id
_entity.type
_entity.pdbx_description
1 polymer ?
#
loop_
_entity_poly.entity_id
_entity_poly.type
_entity_poly.pdbx_seq_one_letter_code
_entity_poly.pdbx_strand_id
1 'polypeptide(L)'
;MPRSKQALVDGRGRQQLLAWSLLIVIVWGGFLPWLAAQPQMEARLIWLDEQKIDPSAMFYTELEAMEPILDKLRKKERQTRK
;
A
#
# COMPACT_ATOMS: atom_id res chain seq x y z
N MET A 1 -14.74 24.34 46.11
CA MET A 1 -15.64 24.10 44.95
C MET A 1 -14.91 24.38 43.64
N PRO A 2 -14.48 23.38 42.84
CA PRO A 2 -13.97 23.60 41.49
C PRO A 2 -14.61 22.67 40.44
N ARG A 3 -15.95 22.69 40.28
CA ARG A 3 -16.65 21.85 39.28
C ARG A 3 -16.85 22.52 37.90
N SER A 4 -16.65 23.83 37.78
CA SER A 4 -16.97 24.58 36.56
C SER A 4 -15.91 24.53 35.45
N LYS A 5 -14.64 24.23 35.78
CA LYS A 5 -13.56 24.23 34.77
C LYS A 5 -13.48 22.92 33.96
N GLN A 6 -13.97 21.80 34.49
CA GLN A 6 -13.83 20.48 33.84
C GLN A 6 -14.79 20.33 32.64
N ALA A 7 -16.04 20.78 32.75
CA ALA A 7 -17.02 20.65 31.66
C ALA A 7 -16.67 21.45 30.38
N LEU A 8 -15.98 22.59 30.52
CA LEU A 8 -15.50 23.41 29.38
C LEU A 8 -14.25 22.83 28.71
N VAL A 9 -13.48 22.00 29.42
CA VAL A 9 -12.30 21.31 28.88
C VAL A 9 -12.72 20.03 28.16
N ASP A 10 -13.73 19.32 28.66
CA ASP A 10 -14.28 18.12 27.99
C ASP A 10 -14.81 18.43 26.59
N GLY A 11 -15.54 19.53 26.42
CA GLY A 11 -16.04 19.96 25.11
C GLY A 11 -14.92 20.30 24.12
N ARG A 12 -13.88 21.02 24.58
CA ARG A 12 -12.73 21.39 23.75
C ARG A 12 -11.84 20.19 23.40
N GLY A 13 -11.58 19.31 24.37
CA GLY A 13 -10.81 18.09 24.15
C GLY A 13 -11.52 17.16 23.17
N ARG A 14 -12.83 16.97 23.32
CA ARG A 14 -13.64 16.18 22.38
C ARG A 14 -13.69 16.80 20.99
N GLN A 15 -13.80 18.13 20.87
CA GLN A 15 -13.70 18.82 19.58
C GLN A 15 -12.33 18.68 18.93
N GLN A 16 -11.25 18.76 19.71
CA GLN A 16 -9.89 18.54 19.21
C GLN A 16 -9.70 17.11 18.71
N LEU A 17 -10.18 16.10 19.45
CA LEU A 17 -10.12 14.72 19.00
C LEU A 17 -10.90 14.51 17.70
N LEU A 18 -12.12 15.04 17.61
CA LEU A 18 -12.91 14.97 16.38
C LEU A 18 -12.21 15.67 15.21
N ALA A 19 -11.60 16.84 15.43
CA ALA A 19 -10.86 17.56 14.41
C ALA A 19 -9.64 16.76 13.91
N TRP A 20 -8.85 16.18 14.82
CA TRP A 20 -7.70 15.35 14.47
C TRP A 20 -8.10 14.05 13.78
N SER A 21 -9.13 13.37 14.28
CA SER A 21 -9.67 12.17 13.64
C SER A 21 -10.18 12.46 12.22
N LEU A 22 -10.91 13.56 12.05
CA LEU A 22 -11.39 13.97 10.73
C LEU A 22 -10.23 14.33 9.79
N LEU A 23 -9.21 15.03 10.30
CA LEU A 23 -8.01 15.35 9.54
C LEU A 23 -7.29 14.07 9.08
N ILE A 24 -7.13 13.08 9.96
CA ILE A 24 -6.55 11.79 9.59
C ILE A 24 -7.38 11.13 8.49
N VAL A 25 -8.70 11.08 8.61
CA VAL A 25 -9.58 10.49 7.59
C VAL A 25 -9.46 11.22 6.25
N ILE A 26 -9.36 12.55 6.23
CA ILE A 26 -9.20 13.33 5.00
C ILE A 26 -7.83 13.06 4.37
N VAL A 27 -6.76 13.05 5.17
CA VAL A 27 -5.40 12.81 4.69
C VAL A 27 -5.25 11.38 4.17
N TRP A 28 -5.71 10.39 4.92
CA TRP A 28 -5.63 8.99 4.51
C TRP A 28 -6.59 8.63 3.39
N GLY A 29 -7.83 9.10 3.45
CA GLY A 29 -8.89 8.73 2.52
C GLY A 29 -8.96 9.59 1.26
N GLY A 30 -8.37 10.79 1.26
CA GLY A 30 -8.39 11.70 0.12
C GLY A 30 -6.99 11.97 -0.43
N PHE A 31 -6.08 12.43 0.43
CA PHE A 31 -4.76 12.87 -0.03
C PHE A 31 -3.89 11.71 -0.53
N LEU A 32 -3.88 10.59 0.18
CA LEU A 32 -3.15 9.38 -0.19
C LEU A 32 -3.62 8.77 -1.54
N PRO A 33 -4.92 8.51 -1.77
CA PRO A 33 -5.37 7.99 -3.06
C PRO A 33 -5.18 9.00 -4.19
N TRP A 34 -5.27 10.30 -3.94
CA TRP A 34 -4.94 11.31 -4.94
C TRP A 34 -3.46 11.25 -5.35
N LEU A 35 -2.56 11.05 -4.38
CA LEU A 35 -1.13 10.86 -4.65
C LEU A 35 -0.86 9.53 -5.37
N ALA A 36 -1.63 8.49 -5.08
CA ALA A 36 -1.53 7.19 -5.73
C ALA A 36 -2.12 7.18 -7.16
N ALA A 37 -3.08 8.06 -7.45
CA ALA A 37 -3.70 8.24 -8.76
C ALA A 37 -2.78 8.96 -9.78
N GLN A 38 -1.46 8.92 -9.57
CA GLN A 38 -0.51 9.49 -10.52
C GLN A 38 -0.62 8.76 -11.86
N PRO A 39 -0.77 9.49 -12.99
CA PRO A 39 -0.93 8.89 -14.31
C PRO A 39 0.30 8.08 -14.75
N GLN A 40 1.47 8.34 -14.17
CA GLN A 40 2.68 7.57 -14.39
C GLN A 40 2.59 6.14 -13.81
N MET A 41 1.88 5.97 -12.69
CA MET A 41 1.64 4.66 -12.08
C MET A 41 0.71 3.82 -12.96
N GLU A 42 -0.36 4.43 -13.48
CA GLU A 42 -1.28 3.78 -14.43
C GLU A 42 -0.55 3.28 -15.68
N ALA A 43 0.26 4.14 -16.32
CA ALA A 43 1.04 3.74 -17.50
C ALA A 43 1.98 2.56 -17.21
N ARG A 44 2.56 2.51 -16.00
CA ARG A 44 3.43 1.42 -15.56
C ARG A 44 2.66 0.13 -15.30
N LEU A 45 1.46 0.21 -14.74
CA LEU A 45 0.59 -0.96 -14.53
C LEU A 45 0.12 -1.55 -15.86
N ILE A 46 -0.26 -0.69 -16.82
CA ILE A 46 -0.64 -1.11 -18.18
C ILE A 46 0.54 -1.85 -18.85
N TRP A 47 1.75 -1.29 -18.78
CA TRP A 47 2.93 -1.96 -19.31
C TRP A 47 3.21 -3.32 -18.64
N LEU A 48 3.06 -3.41 -17.30
CA LEU A 48 3.23 -4.66 -16.57
C LEU A 48 2.18 -5.72 -16.97
N ASP A 49 0.93 -5.31 -17.16
CA ASP A 49 -0.16 -6.16 -17.61
C ASP A 49 0.08 -6.69 -19.03
N GLU A 50 0.55 -5.83 -19.96
CA GLU A 50 0.96 -6.23 -21.32
C GLU A 50 2.06 -7.30 -21.30
N GLN A 51 3.00 -7.21 -20.35
CA GLN A 51 4.07 -8.19 -20.16
C GLN A 51 3.64 -9.41 -19.33
N LYS A 52 2.39 -9.45 -18.86
CA LYS A 52 1.85 -10.47 -17.94
C LYS A 52 2.65 -10.60 -16.64
N ILE A 53 3.22 -9.49 -16.16
CA ILE A 53 4.00 -9.42 -14.91
C ILE A 53 3.07 -8.91 -13.81
N ASP A 54 2.94 -9.68 -12.74
CA ASP A 54 2.20 -9.22 -11.55
C ASP A 54 2.97 -8.08 -10.87
N PRO A 55 2.42 -6.84 -10.79
CA PRO A 55 3.08 -5.71 -10.16
C PRO A 55 3.37 -5.94 -8.67
N SER A 56 2.56 -6.75 -7.99
CA SER A 56 2.77 -7.06 -6.58
C SER A 56 4.04 -7.90 -6.37
N ALA A 57 4.47 -8.67 -7.38
CA ALA A 57 5.71 -9.46 -7.39
C ALA A 57 6.95 -8.64 -7.01
N MET A 58 7.01 -7.35 -7.38
CA MET A 58 8.14 -6.48 -7.05
C MET A 58 8.32 -6.22 -5.54
N PHE A 59 7.26 -6.40 -4.75
CA PHE A 59 7.27 -6.14 -3.31
C PHE A 59 7.35 -7.41 -2.47
N TYR A 60 7.34 -8.59 -3.09
CA TYR A 60 7.58 -9.84 -2.38
C TYR A 60 9.08 -10.04 -2.19
N THR A 61 9.48 -10.14 -0.92
CA THR A 61 10.83 -10.56 -0.53
C THR A 61 11.17 -11.97 -1.01
N GLU A 62 10.16 -12.76 -1.37
CA GLU A 62 10.30 -14.13 -1.86
C GLU A 62 10.81 -14.22 -3.32
N LEU A 63 10.92 -13.10 -4.04
CA LEU A 63 11.43 -13.09 -5.40
C LEU A 63 12.91 -13.55 -5.48
N GLU A 64 13.74 -13.26 -4.47
CA GLU A 64 15.11 -13.79 -4.37
C GLU A 64 15.15 -15.32 -4.26
N ALA A 65 14.12 -15.94 -3.66
CA ALA A 65 14.01 -17.39 -3.55
C ALA A 65 13.52 -18.06 -4.85
N MET A 66 13.09 -17.28 -5.85
CA MET A 66 12.51 -17.80 -7.09
C MET A 66 13.57 -18.25 -8.11
N GLU A 67 14.75 -17.61 -8.15
CA GLU A 67 15.88 -17.98 -9.02
C GLU A 67 16.30 -19.46 -8.95
N PRO A 68 16.52 -20.07 -7.77
CA PRO A 68 16.90 -21.47 -7.69
C PRO A 68 15.78 -22.42 -8.17
N ILE A 69 14.52 -21.99 -8.13
CA ILE A 69 13.38 -22.76 -8.64
C ILE A 69 13.37 -22.71 -10.18
N LEU A 70 13.55 -21.52 -10.76
CA LEU A 70 13.63 -21.33 -12.21
C LEU A 70 14.78 -22.14 -12.84
N ASP A 71 15.93 -22.19 -12.18
CA ASP A 71 17.07 -22.97 -12.65
C ASP A 71 16.83 -24.49 -12.61
N LYS A 72 16.11 -24.99 -11.59
CA LYS A 72 15.68 -26.39 -11.55
C LYS A 72 14.72 -26.71 -12.70
N LEU A 73 13.78 -25.82 -12.99
CA LEU A 73 12.81 -25.99 -14.08
C LEU A 73 13.50 -26.00 -15.46
N ARG A 74 14.41 -25.06 -15.73
CA ARG A 74 15.20 -25.03 -16.98
C ARG A 74 16.03 -26.30 -17.19
N LYS A 75 16.64 -26.83 -16.12
CA LYS A 75 17.39 -28.10 -16.19
C LYS A 75 16.47 -29.26 -16.54
N LYS A 76 15.27 -29.31 -15.95
CA LYS A 76 14.27 -30.35 -16.22
C LYS A 76 13.75 -30.28 -17.66
N GLU A 77 13.43 -29.10 -18.18
CA GLU A 77 13.03 -28.93 -19.59
C GLU A 77 14.11 -29.40 -20.57
N ARG A 78 15.38 -29.03 -20.33
CA ARG A 78 16.50 -29.48 -21.19
C ARG A 78 16.70 -30.99 -21.19
N GLN A 79 16.40 -31.67 -20.08
CA GLN A 79 16.47 -33.13 -19.98
C GLN A 79 15.28 -33.80 -20.67
N THR A 80 14.11 -33.19 -20.62
CA THR A 80 12.89 -33.74 -21.24
C THR A 80 12.87 -33.54 -22.77
N ARG A 81 13.67 -32.60 -23.29
CA ARG A 81 13.79 -32.29 -24.73
C ARG A 81 14.94 -33.04 -25.44
N LYS A 82 15.66 -33.91 -24.73
CA LYS A 82 16.64 -34.86 -25.29
C LYS A 82 16.02 -36.24 -25.41
#